data_AF-A0A927U722-F1
#
_entry.id   AF-A0A927U722-F1
#
_cell.length_a   1.000
_cell.length_b   1.000
_cell.length_c   1.000
_cell.angle_alpha   90.00
_cell.angle_beta   90.00
_cell.angle_gamma   90.00
#
_symmetry.space_group_name_H-M   'P 1'
#
loop_
_entity.id
_entity.type
_entity.pdbx_description
1 polymer ?
#
loop_
_entity_poly.entity_id
_entity_poly.type
_entity_poly.pdbx_seq_one_letter_code
_entity_poly.pdbx_strand_id
1 'polypeptide(L)'
;MGAVDRTEGVLREMHVLFSKAQPYEGSAKNVIVDKNAMMDLLKELNECMYDMMEEHELTVKSRDKANREMQKQGDDIVFEATRKAEDIYAAALMYTDNAFESIQDIIKDSQESVAKIYDEAIKKIKEENSAIKSNQLELKSHLNDLIDTQKYLRLIDEENMRRLKEKSEGTSEEIDDGPKYTAPEIRIDKEYFARAGLEIEDDIEQPSSDTEEEIGISSEDLDAEYFKWQEEESGEEQKKSGKKGFGSLFGLKK
;
A
#
# COMPACT_ATOMS: atom_id res chain seq x y z
N MET A 1 41.29 -72.39 -7.74
CA MET A 1 42.62 -72.07 -8.29
C MET A 1 42.38 -71.39 -9.61
N GLY A 2 42.81 -70.13 -9.73
CA GLY A 2 42.61 -69.34 -10.96
C GLY A 2 43.46 -69.86 -12.11
N ALA A 3 43.22 -69.40 -13.33
CA ALA A 3 44.06 -69.72 -14.48
C ALA A 3 45.53 -69.27 -14.27
N VAL A 4 45.75 -68.22 -13.46
CA VAL A 4 47.07 -67.74 -13.02
C VAL A 4 47.77 -68.73 -12.08
N ASP A 5 47.05 -69.30 -11.11
CA ASP A 5 47.66 -70.29 -10.18
C ASP A 5 48.06 -71.56 -10.93
N ARG A 6 47.25 -71.97 -11.92
CA ARG A 6 47.51 -73.14 -12.77
C ARG A 6 48.72 -72.92 -13.68
N THR A 7 48.82 -71.74 -14.33
CA THR A 7 50.02 -71.39 -15.10
C THR A 7 51.28 -71.32 -14.25
N GLU A 8 51.21 -70.78 -13.03
CA GLU A 8 52.36 -70.77 -12.11
C GLU A 8 52.80 -72.20 -11.74
N GLY A 9 51.83 -73.11 -11.53
CA GLY A 9 52.08 -74.53 -11.29
C GLY A 9 52.86 -75.19 -12.44
N VAL A 10 52.38 -75.04 -13.67
CA VAL A 10 53.03 -75.61 -14.86
C VAL A 10 54.43 -75.03 -15.08
N LEU A 11 54.60 -73.72 -14.91
CA LEU A 11 55.92 -73.06 -15.01
C LEU A 11 56.89 -73.57 -13.93
N ARG A 12 56.41 -73.80 -12.71
CA ARG A 12 57.20 -74.36 -11.61
C ARG A 12 57.63 -75.80 -11.91
N GLU A 13 56.74 -76.62 -12.45
CA GLU A 13 57.07 -77.99 -12.86
C GLU A 13 58.09 -78.02 -14.00
N MET A 14 57.94 -77.15 -15.00
CA MET A 14 58.91 -76.98 -16.08
C MET A 14 60.29 -76.54 -15.56
N HIS A 15 60.32 -75.63 -14.57
CA HIS A 15 61.55 -75.22 -13.91
C HIS A 15 62.23 -76.37 -13.13
N VAL A 16 61.43 -77.20 -12.44
CA VAL A 16 61.93 -78.39 -11.74
C VAL A 16 62.45 -79.44 -12.72
N LEU A 17 61.78 -79.61 -13.86
CA LEU A 17 62.17 -80.53 -14.93
C LEU A 17 63.56 -80.16 -15.49
N PHE A 18 63.79 -78.88 -15.78
CA PHE A 18 65.11 -78.40 -16.22
C PHE A 18 66.19 -78.52 -15.13
N SER A 19 65.83 -78.27 -13.87
CA SER A 19 66.78 -78.33 -12.75
C SER A 19 67.26 -79.75 -12.43
N LYS A 20 66.43 -80.76 -12.69
CA LYS A 20 66.74 -82.18 -12.43
C LYS A 20 67.39 -82.90 -13.61
N ALA A 21 67.39 -82.29 -14.78
CA ALA A 21 67.81 -82.93 -16.02
C ALA A 21 69.35 -82.91 -16.18
N GLN A 22 69.90 -83.92 -16.86
CA GLN A 22 71.35 -84.12 -16.95
C GLN A 22 72.00 -83.15 -17.96
N PRO A 23 73.18 -82.59 -17.67
CA PRO A 23 73.90 -81.73 -18.60
C PRO A 23 74.38 -82.52 -19.81
N TYR A 24 74.14 -81.99 -21.02
CA TYR A 24 74.58 -82.58 -22.28
C TYR A 24 76.09 -82.36 -22.45
N GLU A 25 76.84 -83.44 -22.71
CA GLU A 25 78.30 -83.41 -22.94
C GLU A 25 79.10 -82.63 -21.86
N GLY A 26 78.67 -82.68 -20.59
CA GLY A 26 79.36 -81.99 -19.49
C GLY A 26 79.29 -80.45 -19.56
N SER A 27 78.48 -79.91 -20.46
CA SER A 27 78.29 -78.48 -20.65
C SER A 27 77.25 -77.94 -19.67
N ALA A 28 77.54 -76.85 -18.96
CA ALA A 28 76.60 -76.21 -18.03
C ALA A 28 75.41 -75.50 -18.70
N LYS A 29 75.38 -75.40 -20.04
CA LYS A 29 74.36 -74.66 -20.80
C LYS A 29 73.26 -75.53 -21.41
N ASN A 30 73.55 -76.79 -21.72
CA ASN A 30 72.65 -77.66 -22.48
C ASN A 30 72.20 -78.81 -21.58
N VAL A 31 70.92 -79.15 -21.62
CA VAL A 31 70.31 -80.11 -20.69
C VAL A 31 69.45 -81.11 -21.47
N ILE A 32 69.53 -82.39 -21.13
CA ILE A 32 68.77 -83.47 -21.77
C ILE A 32 67.46 -83.70 -21.02
N VAL A 33 66.35 -83.48 -21.70
CA VAL A 33 65.01 -83.56 -21.11
C VAL A 33 64.19 -84.63 -21.85
N ASP A 34 63.29 -85.32 -21.14
CA ASP A 34 62.31 -86.19 -21.80
C ASP A 34 61.36 -85.36 -22.68
N LYS A 35 61.34 -85.72 -23.97
CA LYS A 35 60.53 -85.05 -24.99
C LYS A 35 59.04 -85.13 -24.67
N ASN A 36 58.55 -86.27 -24.15
CA ASN A 36 57.12 -86.47 -23.91
C ASN A 36 56.66 -85.63 -22.72
N ALA A 37 57.37 -85.71 -21.58
CA ALA A 37 57.09 -84.89 -20.41
C ALA A 37 57.13 -83.38 -20.70
N MET A 38 58.12 -82.93 -21.49
CA MET A 38 58.22 -81.52 -21.92
C MET A 38 57.05 -81.11 -22.82
N MET A 39 56.64 -81.98 -23.76
CA MET A 39 55.53 -81.70 -24.67
C MET A 39 54.17 -81.64 -23.94
N ASP A 40 53.98 -82.48 -22.92
CA ASP A 40 52.76 -82.47 -22.12
C ASP A 40 52.67 -81.19 -21.27
N LEU A 41 53.76 -80.78 -20.62
CA LEU A 41 53.83 -79.50 -19.90
C LEU A 41 53.61 -78.29 -20.82
N LEU A 42 54.12 -78.33 -22.06
CA LEU A 42 53.89 -77.26 -23.04
C LEU A 42 52.44 -77.18 -23.51
N LYS A 43 51.75 -78.33 -23.67
CA LYS A 43 50.32 -78.34 -24.00
C LYS A 43 49.49 -77.78 -22.85
N GLU A 44 49.78 -78.21 -21.63
CA GLU A 44 49.09 -77.72 -20.44
C GLU A 44 49.31 -76.22 -20.23
N LEU A 45 50.52 -75.72 -20.49
CA LEU A 45 50.81 -74.28 -20.47
C LEU A 45 49.97 -73.51 -21.51
N ASN A 46 49.81 -74.07 -22.71
CA ASN A 46 49.01 -73.45 -23.77
C ASN A 46 47.52 -73.40 -23.41
N GLU A 47 46.99 -74.49 -22.84
CA GLU A 47 45.61 -74.53 -22.31
C GLU A 47 45.41 -73.49 -21.20
N CYS A 48 46.33 -73.41 -20.23
CA CYS A 48 46.24 -72.43 -19.15
C CYS A 48 46.34 -70.97 -19.66
N MET A 49 47.06 -70.72 -20.76
CA MET A 49 47.13 -69.41 -21.39
C MET A 49 45.79 -68.98 -22.01
N TYR A 50 45.07 -69.91 -22.63
CA TYR A 50 43.71 -69.64 -23.14
C TYR A 50 42.74 -69.32 -22.00
N ASP A 51 42.78 -70.11 -20.92
CA ASP A 51 41.95 -69.88 -19.74
C ASP A 51 42.22 -68.50 -19.10
N MET A 52 43.49 -68.07 -19.01
CA MET A 52 43.82 -66.72 -18.49
C MET A 52 43.30 -65.60 -19.39
N MET A 53 43.38 -65.78 -20.70
CA MET A 53 42.88 -64.79 -21.66
C MET A 53 41.36 -64.65 -21.56
N GLU A 54 40.64 -65.76 -21.39
CA GLU A 54 39.19 -65.78 -21.20
C GLU A 54 38.77 -65.13 -19.86
N GLU A 55 39.42 -65.46 -18.74
CA GLU A 55 39.16 -64.84 -17.43
C GLU A 55 39.39 -63.32 -17.47
N HIS A 56 40.45 -62.87 -18.15
CA HIS A 56 40.74 -61.46 -18.32
C HIS A 56 39.67 -60.77 -19.18
N GLU A 57 39.25 -61.37 -20.29
CA GLU A 57 38.19 -60.82 -21.14
C GLU A 57 36.86 -60.70 -20.39
N LEU A 58 36.49 -61.70 -19.60
CA LEU A 58 35.31 -61.67 -18.73
C LEU A 58 35.42 -60.57 -17.68
N THR A 59 36.58 -60.40 -17.05
CA THR A 59 36.83 -59.36 -16.05
C THR A 59 36.70 -57.96 -16.66
N VAL A 60 37.28 -57.74 -17.83
CA VAL A 60 37.18 -56.45 -18.55
C VAL A 60 35.73 -56.17 -18.94
N LYS A 61 35.02 -57.14 -19.52
CA LYS A 61 33.60 -56.99 -19.88
C LYS A 61 32.73 -56.69 -18.65
N SER A 62 32.96 -57.39 -17.54
CA SER A 62 32.24 -57.17 -16.28
C SER A 62 32.51 -55.77 -15.74
N ARG A 63 33.77 -55.34 -15.73
CA ARG A 63 34.16 -54.00 -15.27
C ARG A 63 33.55 -52.90 -16.16
N ASP A 64 33.59 -53.08 -17.47
CA ASP A 64 33.03 -52.10 -18.41
C ASP A 64 31.51 -52.02 -18.28
N LYS A 65 30.84 -53.15 -18.03
CA LYS A 65 29.41 -53.18 -17.71
C LYS A 65 29.11 -52.43 -16.40
N ALA A 66 29.87 -52.71 -15.34
CA ALA A 66 29.71 -52.04 -14.05
C ALA A 66 29.94 -50.52 -14.17
N ASN A 67 30.97 -50.10 -14.91
CA ASN A 67 31.24 -48.68 -15.16
C ASN A 67 30.10 -47.99 -15.90
N ARG A 68 29.49 -48.65 -16.90
CA ARG A 68 28.33 -48.09 -17.61
C ARG A 68 27.11 -47.94 -16.71
N GLU A 69 26.86 -48.92 -15.84
CA GLU A 69 25.76 -48.86 -14.87
C GLU A 69 25.99 -47.75 -13.85
N MET A 70 27.21 -47.61 -13.35
CA MET A 70 27.58 -46.51 -12.45
C MET A 70 27.45 -45.15 -13.11
N GLN A 71 27.89 -45.01 -14.37
CA GLN A 71 27.76 -43.76 -15.11
C GLN A 71 26.29 -43.39 -15.31
N LYS A 72 25.47 -44.36 -15.73
CA LYS A 72 24.02 -44.14 -15.88
C LYS A 72 23.37 -43.72 -14.56
N GLN A 73 23.70 -44.39 -13.45
CA GLN A 73 23.19 -44.00 -12.13
C GLN A 73 23.65 -42.59 -11.74
N GLY A 74 24.89 -42.22 -12.06
CA GLY A 74 25.39 -40.86 -11.85
C GLY A 74 24.59 -39.83 -12.64
N ASP A 75 24.33 -40.11 -13.92
CA ASP A 75 23.55 -39.23 -14.79
C ASP A 75 22.09 -39.10 -14.31
N ASP A 76 21.48 -40.21 -13.88
CA ASP A 76 20.12 -40.22 -13.32
C ASP A 76 20.03 -39.37 -12.04
N ILE A 77 21.03 -39.46 -11.16
CA ILE A 77 21.11 -38.64 -9.93
C ILE A 77 21.22 -37.15 -10.28
N VAL A 78 22.09 -36.80 -11.23
CA VAL A 78 22.26 -35.40 -11.67
C VAL A 78 20.96 -34.88 -12.27
N PHE A 79 20.30 -35.66 -13.14
CA PHE A 79 19.04 -35.30 -13.75
C PHE A 79 17.90 -35.11 -12.72
N GLU A 80 17.82 -35.98 -11.72
CA GLU A 80 16.84 -35.84 -10.64
C GLU A 80 17.12 -34.60 -9.80
N ALA A 81 18.40 -34.34 -9.48
CA ALA A 81 18.80 -33.17 -8.73
C ALA A 81 18.49 -31.86 -9.48
N THR A 82 18.75 -31.81 -10.79
CA THR A 82 18.42 -30.63 -11.61
C THR A 82 16.93 -30.40 -11.65
N ARG A 83 16.12 -31.45 -11.87
CA ARG A 83 14.67 -31.34 -11.86
C ARG A 83 14.12 -30.85 -10.52
N LYS A 84 14.62 -31.38 -9.41
CA LYS A 84 14.24 -30.92 -8.07
C LYS A 84 14.62 -29.46 -7.83
N ALA A 85 15.77 -29.02 -8.32
CA ALA A 85 16.19 -27.63 -8.23
C ALA A 85 15.29 -26.70 -9.05
N GLU A 86 14.89 -27.12 -10.25
CA GLU A 86 13.92 -26.40 -11.09
C GLU A 86 12.55 -26.29 -10.43
N ASP A 87 12.05 -27.38 -9.82
CA ASP A 87 10.77 -27.39 -9.10
C ASP A 87 10.79 -26.40 -7.92
N ILE A 88 11.87 -26.38 -7.13
CA ILE A 88 12.05 -25.41 -6.03
C ILE A 88 12.10 -23.99 -6.57
N TYR A 89 12.83 -23.76 -7.67
CA TYR A 89 12.93 -22.45 -8.30
C TYR A 89 11.56 -21.95 -8.80
N ALA A 90 10.79 -22.81 -9.46
CA ALA A 90 9.44 -22.50 -9.90
C ALA A 90 8.52 -22.18 -8.72
N ALA A 91 8.58 -22.97 -7.65
CA ALA A 91 7.80 -22.72 -6.43
C ALA A 91 8.16 -21.36 -5.77
N ALA A 92 9.46 -21.02 -5.73
CA ALA A 92 9.90 -19.72 -5.22
C ALA A 92 9.37 -18.57 -6.09
N LEU A 93 9.39 -18.72 -7.41
CA LEU A 93 8.89 -17.71 -8.33
C LEU A 93 7.37 -17.52 -8.20
N MET A 94 6.61 -18.62 -8.12
CA MET A 94 5.17 -18.58 -7.84
C MET A 94 4.86 -17.95 -6.48
N TYR A 95 5.66 -18.26 -5.45
CA TYR A 95 5.50 -17.63 -4.14
C TYR A 95 5.71 -16.11 -4.22
N THR A 96 6.75 -15.66 -4.94
CA THR A 96 6.97 -14.22 -5.13
C THR A 96 5.86 -13.56 -5.94
N ASP A 97 5.29 -14.25 -6.93
CA ASP A 97 4.16 -13.76 -7.72
C ASP A 97 2.91 -13.57 -6.86
N ASN A 98 2.56 -14.58 -6.05
CA ASN A 98 1.46 -14.50 -5.09
C ASN A 98 1.68 -13.40 -4.02
N ALA A 99 2.94 -13.19 -3.60
CA ALA A 99 3.27 -12.11 -2.68
C ALA A 99 3.08 -10.73 -3.34
N PHE A 100 3.41 -10.59 -4.63
CA PHE A 100 3.12 -9.36 -5.38
C PHE A 100 1.62 -9.13 -5.56
N GLU A 101 0.83 -10.17 -5.84
CA GLU A 101 -0.63 -10.07 -5.88
C GLU A 101 -1.18 -9.56 -4.54
N SER A 102 -0.71 -10.13 -3.42
CA SER A 102 -1.10 -9.68 -2.07
C SER A 102 -0.72 -8.22 -1.82
N ILE A 103 0.45 -7.76 -2.28
CA ILE A 103 0.87 -6.36 -2.17
C ILE A 103 -0.03 -5.46 -3.02
N GLN A 104 -0.42 -5.89 -4.22
CA GLN A 104 -1.33 -5.13 -5.08
C GLN A 104 -2.70 -4.95 -4.43
N ASP A 105 -3.23 -6.00 -3.80
CA ASP A 105 -4.48 -5.93 -3.05
C ASP A 105 -4.38 -4.93 -1.89
N ILE A 106 -3.31 -4.98 -1.09
CA ILE A 106 -3.07 -4.03 0.01
C ILE A 106 -2.98 -2.59 -0.53
N ILE A 107 -2.29 -2.37 -1.66
CA ILE A 107 -2.19 -1.04 -2.28
C ILE A 107 -3.57 -0.56 -2.71
N LYS A 108 -4.38 -1.42 -3.31
CA LYS A 108 -5.73 -1.08 -3.75
C LYS A 108 -6.64 -0.74 -2.57
N ASP A 109 -6.61 -1.54 -1.51
CA ASP A 109 -7.37 -1.27 -0.28
C ASP A 109 -6.94 0.04 0.38
N SER A 110 -5.63 0.31 0.41
CA SER A 110 -5.09 1.59 0.89
C SER A 110 -5.57 2.76 0.03
N GLN A 111 -5.55 2.63 -1.30
CA GLN A 111 -6.05 3.64 -2.22
C GLN A 111 -7.55 3.93 -1.98
N GLU A 112 -8.37 2.90 -1.81
CA GLU A 112 -9.80 3.06 -1.50
C GLU A 112 -10.01 3.74 -0.13
N SER A 113 -9.24 3.36 0.88
CA SER A 113 -9.29 3.98 2.21
C SER A 113 -8.92 5.46 2.16
N VAL A 114 -7.87 5.83 1.42
CA VAL A 114 -7.45 7.23 1.25
C VAL A 114 -8.53 8.02 0.52
N ALA A 115 -9.12 7.46 -0.53
CA ALA A 115 -10.21 8.10 -1.26
C ALA A 115 -11.41 8.39 -0.34
N LYS A 116 -11.81 7.44 0.51
CA LYS A 116 -12.89 7.65 1.48
C LYS A 116 -12.59 8.78 2.47
N ILE A 117 -11.38 8.81 3.03
CA ILE A 117 -10.97 9.88 3.95
C ILE A 117 -11.00 11.24 3.25
N TYR A 118 -10.55 11.29 1.99
CA TYR A 118 -10.58 12.51 1.19
C TYR A 118 -12.01 13.00 0.94
N ASP A 119 -12.93 12.11 0.57
CA ASP A 119 -14.35 12.44 0.37
C ASP A 119 -15.00 12.92 1.67
N GLU A 120 -14.71 12.27 2.80
CA GLU A 120 -15.19 12.71 4.12
C GLU A 120 -14.64 14.08 4.51
N ALA A 121 -13.37 14.36 4.22
CA ALA A 121 -12.77 15.65 4.47
C ALA A 121 -13.44 16.76 3.64
N ILE A 122 -13.67 16.52 2.34
CA ILE A 122 -14.41 17.45 1.47
C ILE A 122 -15.81 17.71 2.04
N LYS A 123 -16.51 16.65 2.47
CA LYS A 123 -17.86 16.78 3.03
C LYS A 123 -17.86 17.67 4.28
N LYS A 124 -16.92 17.44 5.21
CA LYS A 124 -16.79 18.27 6.42
C LYS A 124 -16.46 19.73 6.09
N ILE A 125 -15.54 19.97 5.15
CA ILE A 125 -15.22 21.34 4.71
C ILE A 125 -16.46 22.03 4.15
N LYS A 126 -17.28 21.32 3.38
CA LYS A 126 -18.53 21.87 2.83
C LYS A 126 -19.56 22.18 3.92
N GLU A 127 -19.70 21.30 4.92
CA GLU A 127 -20.58 21.51 6.07
C GLU A 127 -20.15 22.75 6.87
N GLU A 128 -18.86 22.88 7.18
CA GLU A 128 -18.30 24.07 7.88
C GLU A 128 -18.47 25.35 7.06
N ASN A 129 -18.24 25.31 5.75
CA ASN A 129 -18.44 26.47 4.88
C ASN A 129 -19.92 26.92 4.85
N SER A 130 -20.86 25.97 4.82
CA SER A 130 -22.29 26.28 4.93
C SER A 130 -22.65 26.90 6.29
N ALA A 131 -22.04 26.43 7.39
CA ALA A 131 -22.24 27.01 8.71
C ALA A 131 -21.68 28.43 8.79
N ILE A 132 -20.49 28.67 8.23
CA ILE A 132 -19.88 30.00 8.14
C ILE A 132 -20.78 30.94 7.32
N LYS A 133 -21.28 30.50 6.16
CA LYS A 133 -22.24 31.28 5.36
C LYS A 133 -23.50 31.64 6.15
N SER A 134 -24.09 30.67 6.88
CA SER A 134 -25.25 30.94 7.74
C SER A 134 -24.94 32.00 8.80
N ASN A 135 -23.82 31.85 9.51
CA ASN A 135 -23.39 32.82 10.52
C ASN A 135 -23.14 34.21 9.92
N GLN A 136 -22.60 34.29 8.70
CA GLN A 136 -22.42 35.56 7.98
C GLN A 136 -23.76 36.22 7.64
N LEU A 137 -24.75 35.44 7.19
CA LEU A 137 -26.09 35.93 6.90
C LEU A 137 -26.81 36.42 8.17
N GLU A 138 -26.73 35.67 9.27
CA GLU A 138 -27.29 36.07 10.56
C GLU A 138 -26.64 37.36 11.07
N LEU A 139 -25.30 37.47 10.99
CA LEU A 139 -24.58 38.68 11.36
C LEU A 139 -25.00 39.87 10.50
N LYS A 140 -25.17 39.66 9.19
CA LYS A 140 -25.61 40.70 8.28
C LYS A 140 -27.05 41.15 8.59
N SER A 141 -27.94 40.22 8.94
CA SER A 141 -29.30 40.54 9.42
C SER A 141 -29.24 41.45 10.64
N HIS A 142 -28.46 41.08 11.66
CA HIS A 142 -28.30 41.89 12.87
C HIS A 142 -27.72 43.27 12.60
N LEU A 143 -26.75 43.38 11.69
CA LEU A 143 -26.20 44.67 11.28
C LEU A 143 -27.25 45.53 10.57
N ASN A 144 -28.07 44.92 9.70
CA ASN A 144 -29.15 45.64 9.02
C ASN A 144 -30.22 46.12 10.01
N ASP A 145 -30.63 45.30 10.97
CA ASP A 145 -31.54 45.71 12.05
C ASP A 145 -30.97 46.91 12.83
N LEU A 146 -29.66 46.92 13.11
CA LEU A 146 -29.01 48.03 13.79
C LEU A 146 -29.02 49.32 12.94
N ILE A 147 -28.72 49.22 11.64
CA ILE A 147 -28.80 50.35 10.71
C ILE A 147 -30.23 50.91 10.66
N ASP A 148 -31.22 50.02 10.57
CA ASP A 148 -32.62 50.41 10.59
C ASP A 148 -32.99 51.07 11.92
N THR A 149 -32.57 50.53 13.06
CA THR A 149 -32.83 51.16 14.37
C THR A 149 -32.22 52.56 14.45
N GLN A 150 -31.00 52.79 13.96
CA GLN A 150 -30.37 54.10 13.94
C GLN A 150 -31.12 55.09 13.03
N LYS A 151 -31.59 54.61 11.87
CA LYS A 151 -32.44 55.38 10.96
C LYS A 151 -33.79 55.72 11.59
N TYR A 152 -34.45 54.76 12.24
CA TYR A 152 -35.69 54.98 12.97
C TYR A 152 -35.50 55.94 14.15
N LEU A 153 -34.38 55.84 14.88
CA LEU A 153 -34.04 56.77 15.96
C LEU A 153 -33.98 58.21 15.43
N ARG A 154 -33.30 58.41 14.30
CA ARG A 154 -33.19 59.71 13.65
C ARG A 154 -34.55 60.26 13.20
N LEU A 155 -35.41 59.41 12.63
CA LEU A 155 -36.77 59.79 12.23
C LEU A 155 -37.65 60.15 13.44
N ILE A 156 -37.52 59.40 14.55
CA ILE A 156 -38.21 59.70 15.82
C ILE A 156 -37.73 61.05 16.36
N ASP A 157 -36.42 61.29 16.36
CA ASP A 157 -35.85 62.56 16.81
C ASP A 157 -36.31 63.73 15.92
N GLU A 158 -36.29 63.57 14.60
CA GLU A 158 -36.79 64.56 13.65
C GLU A 158 -38.30 64.84 13.85
N GLU A 159 -39.10 63.80 14.06
CA GLU A 159 -40.55 63.92 14.33
C GLU A 159 -40.84 64.58 15.68
N ASN A 160 -40.08 64.24 16.72
CA ASN A 160 -40.16 64.88 18.03
C ASN A 160 -39.80 66.36 17.94
N MET A 161 -38.76 66.71 17.17
CA MET A 161 -38.38 68.09 16.90
C MET A 161 -39.45 68.84 16.09
N ARG A 162 -40.10 68.19 15.11
CA ARG A 162 -41.23 68.79 14.38
C ARG A 162 -42.42 69.04 15.30
N ARG A 163 -42.78 68.08 16.14
CA ARG A 163 -43.83 68.25 17.15
C ARG A 163 -43.52 69.33 18.18
N LEU A 164 -42.26 69.50 18.56
CA LEU A 164 -41.84 70.59 19.44
C LEU A 164 -42.06 71.94 18.75
N LYS A 165 -41.69 72.06 17.48
CA LYS A 165 -41.90 73.29 16.69
C LYS A 165 -43.39 73.60 16.53
N GLU A 166 -44.21 72.62 16.17
CA GLU A 166 -45.67 72.77 16.06
C GLU A 166 -46.32 73.15 17.40
N LYS A 167 -45.83 72.62 18.53
CA LYS A 167 -46.27 73.04 19.87
C LYS A 167 -45.82 74.45 20.22
N SER A 168 -44.59 74.84 19.84
CA SER A 168 -44.06 76.18 20.10
C SER A 168 -44.74 77.27 19.25
N GLU A 169 -45.26 76.92 18.06
CA GLU A 169 -46.05 77.83 17.22
C GLU A 169 -47.51 78.00 17.72
N GLY A 170 -47.96 77.13 18.64
CA GLY A 170 -49.32 77.13 19.20
C GLY A 170 -49.47 77.70 20.62
N THR A 171 -48.40 78.01 21.34
CA THR A 171 -48.48 78.60 22.69
C THR A 171 -47.21 79.38 22.99
N SER A 172 -47.35 80.70 23.18
CA SER A 172 -46.38 81.56 23.83
C SER A 172 -46.18 81.11 25.28
N GLU A 173 -45.00 80.61 25.64
CA GLU A 173 -44.24 80.93 26.87
C GLU A 173 -43.04 79.98 27.06
N GLU A 174 -41.94 80.63 27.49
CA GLU A 174 -40.61 80.24 27.98
C GLU A 174 -40.08 78.78 27.95
N ILE A 175 -38.85 78.69 27.45
CA ILE A 175 -38.00 77.52 27.22
C ILE A 175 -37.32 77.09 28.53
N ASP A 176 -37.41 75.81 28.90
CA ASP A 176 -36.45 75.14 29.79
C ASP A 176 -35.67 74.09 28.98
N ASP A 177 -34.35 74.20 29.03
CA ASP A 177 -33.39 73.52 28.15
C ASP A 177 -33.28 72.04 28.55
N GLY A 178 -33.89 71.15 27.76
CA GLY A 178 -33.84 69.71 27.99
C GLY A 178 -32.41 69.14 27.81
N PRO A 179 -32.01 68.12 28.58
CA PRO A 179 -30.62 67.68 28.66
C PRO A 179 -30.14 67.06 27.34
N LYS A 180 -29.01 67.56 26.83
CA LYS A 180 -28.30 67.01 25.65
C LYS A 180 -27.79 65.61 25.96
N TYR A 181 -28.35 64.60 25.30
CA TYR A 181 -27.76 63.26 25.26
C TYR A 181 -26.50 63.30 24.39
N THR A 182 -25.33 63.14 25.01
CA THR A 182 -24.06 62.89 24.31
C THR A 182 -23.98 61.41 23.92
N ALA A 183 -23.63 61.14 22.66
CA ALA A 183 -23.38 59.79 22.15
C ALA A 183 -22.34 59.05 23.03
N PRO A 184 -22.54 57.77 23.36
CA PRO A 184 -21.58 57.03 24.18
C PRO A 184 -20.28 56.82 23.39
N GLU A 185 -19.17 57.17 24.03
CA GLU A 185 -17.82 56.95 23.51
C GLU A 185 -17.43 55.48 23.76
N ILE A 186 -17.35 54.67 22.70
CA ILE A 186 -16.97 53.26 22.80
C ILE A 186 -15.49 53.18 23.14
N ARG A 187 -15.15 52.63 24.31
CA ARG A 187 -13.77 52.35 24.72
C ARG A 187 -13.53 50.85 24.71
N ILE A 188 -12.46 50.43 24.05
CA ILE A 188 -12.05 49.03 23.95
C ILE A 188 -11.28 48.68 25.23
N ASP A 189 -11.76 47.69 25.98
CA ASP A 189 -11.06 47.17 27.16
C ASP A 189 -9.84 46.33 26.73
N LYS A 190 -8.69 46.98 26.62
CA LYS A 190 -7.42 46.35 26.20
C LYS A 190 -7.03 45.15 27.08
N GLU A 191 -7.37 45.16 28.38
CA GLU A 191 -7.08 44.07 29.31
C GLU A 191 -7.88 42.79 29.07
N TYR A 192 -9.07 42.89 28.45
CA TYR A 192 -9.89 41.73 28.10
C TYR A 192 -9.23 40.90 26.98
N PHE A 193 -8.71 41.56 25.95
CA PHE A 193 -8.03 40.92 24.81
C PHE A 193 -6.67 40.31 25.20
N ALA A 194 -5.92 41.00 26.06
CA ALA A 194 -4.67 40.47 26.61
C ALA A 194 -4.88 39.16 27.39
N ARG A 195 -5.97 39.06 28.17
CA ARG A 195 -6.32 37.83 28.92
C ARG A 195 -6.76 36.68 28.00
N ALA A 196 -7.27 37.01 26.81
CA ALA A 196 -7.61 36.06 25.75
C ALA A 196 -6.42 35.73 24.82
N GLY A 197 -5.22 36.28 25.07
CA GLY A 197 -4.00 36.01 24.31
C GLY A 197 -3.89 36.72 22.96
N LEU A 198 -4.72 37.74 22.71
CA LEU A 198 -4.66 38.60 21.52
C LEU A 198 -4.05 39.95 21.93
N GLU A 199 -2.75 40.12 21.69
CA GLU A 199 -2.10 41.41 21.81
C GLU A 199 -2.43 42.26 20.57
N ILE A 200 -3.10 43.40 20.79
CA ILE A 200 -3.43 44.36 19.74
C ILE A 200 -2.26 45.35 19.66
N GLU A 201 -1.38 45.20 18.66
CA GLU A 201 -0.39 46.22 18.31
C GLU A 201 -1.05 47.30 17.43
N ASP A 202 -0.84 48.57 17.78
CA ASP A 202 -1.50 49.75 17.20
C ASP A 202 -0.98 50.13 15.78
N ASP A 203 -0.24 49.26 15.07
CA ASP A 203 0.48 49.62 13.82
C ASP A 203 0.45 48.54 12.72
N ILE A 204 -0.72 47.96 12.45
CA ILE A 204 -0.89 47.09 11.26
C ILE A 204 -1.28 47.96 10.05
N GLU A 205 -0.29 48.29 9.22
CA GLU A 205 -0.49 48.78 7.86
C GLU A 205 -1.44 47.84 7.10
N GLN A 206 -2.45 48.41 6.44
CA GLN A 206 -3.42 47.68 5.62
C GLN A 206 -2.69 46.80 4.59
N PRO A 207 -2.91 45.47 4.56
CA PRO A 207 -2.38 44.65 3.48
C PRO A 207 -3.10 45.02 2.18
N SER A 208 -2.29 45.31 1.16
CA SER A 208 -2.67 45.69 -0.19
C SER A 208 -3.48 44.60 -0.91
N SER A 209 -4.48 45.05 -1.65
CA SER A 209 -5.56 44.29 -2.29
C SER A 209 -5.15 43.56 -3.58
N ASP A 210 -4.07 42.78 -3.58
CA ASP A 210 -3.68 42.04 -4.78
C ASP A 210 -3.32 40.61 -4.39
N THR A 211 -4.30 39.70 -4.46
CA THR A 211 -4.22 38.30 -4.94
C THR A 211 -5.37 37.49 -4.32
N GLU A 212 -6.59 37.59 -4.85
CA GLU A 212 -7.63 36.58 -4.61
C GLU A 212 -8.55 36.46 -5.84
N GLU A 213 -8.08 35.73 -6.86
CA GLU A 213 -9.00 35.01 -7.75
C GLU A 213 -8.98 33.53 -7.36
N GLU A 214 -10.20 32.99 -7.28
CA GLU A 214 -10.61 31.62 -6.97
C GLU A 214 -10.67 31.23 -5.47
N ILE A 215 -11.92 31.14 -5.00
CA ILE A 215 -12.48 30.67 -3.70
C ILE A 215 -13.02 31.78 -2.77
N GLY A 216 -12.98 33.05 -3.18
CA GLY A 216 -13.71 34.12 -2.49
C GLY A 216 -15.21 34.07 -2.77
N ILE A 217 -16.04 33.82 -1.75
CA ILE A 217 -17.48 34.12 -1.83
C ILE A 217 -17.57 35.66 -1.96
N SER A 218 -17.94 36.17 -3.14
CA SER A 218 -18.06 37.62 -3.36
C SER A 218 -19.10 38.22 -2.41
N SER A 219 -18.82 39.41 -1.86
CA SER A 219 -19.79 40.17 -1.06
C SER A 219 -21.10 40.42 -1.83
N GLU A 220 -21.02 40.54 -3.15
CA GLU A 220 -22.19 40.75 -4.01
C GLU A 220 -23.04 39.48 -4.11
N ASP A 221 -22.42 38.30 -4.08
CA ASP A 221 -23.12 37.02 -4.06
C ASP A 221 -23.79 36.76 -2.70
N LEU A 222 -23.14 37.16 -1.61
CA LEU A 222 -23.72 37.13 -0.25
C LEU A 222 -24.92 38.06 -0.13
N ASP A 223 -24.86 39.23 -0.75
CA ASP A 223 -25.96 40.19 -0.75
C ASP A 223 -27.16 39.63 -1.51
N ALA A 224 -26.94 39.07 -2.70
CA ALA A 224 -27.99 38.40 -3.47
C ALA A 224 -28.57 37.18 -2.75
N GLU A 225 -27.73 36.33 -2.14
CA GLU A 225 -28.16 35.18 -1.32
C GLU A 225 -28.98 35.62 -0.10
N TYR A 226 -28.60 36.70 0.58
CA TYR A 226 -29.31 37.28 1.73
C TYR A 226 -30.72 37.75 1.38
N PHE A 227 -30.87 38.55 0.32
CA PHE A 227 -32.19 39.06 -0.08
C PHE A 227 -33.12 37.92 -0.49
N LYS A 228 -32.59 36.89 -1.16
CA LYS A 228 -33.35 35.70 -1.51
C LYS A 228 -33.80 34.91 -0.29
N TRP A 229 -32.92 34.74 0.71
CA TRP A 229 -33.27 34.09 1.98
C TRP A 229 -34.39 34.86 2.72
N GLN A 230 -34.30 36.18 2.76
CA GLN A 230 -35.32 37.05 3.38
C GLN A 230 -36.69 36.94 2.67
N GLU A 231 -36.71 36.81 1.35
CA GLU A 231 -37.93 36.56 0.56
C GLU A 231 -38.52 35.17 0.84
N GLU A 232 -37.68 34.14 0.99
CA GLU A 232 -38.12 32.78 1.31
C GLU A 232 -38.70 32.68 2.73
N GLU A 233 -38.07 33.33 3.72
CA GLU A 233 -38.54 33.35 5.12
C GLU A 233 -39.87 34.13 5.28
N SER A 234 -39.97 35.30 4.64
CA SER A 234 -41.21 36.09 4.63
C SER A 234 -42.36 35.43 3.84
N GLY A 235 -42.03 34.58 2.87
CA GLY A 235 -43.00 33.78 2.10
C GLY A 235 -43.59 32.59 2.87
N GLU A 236 -42.85 31.99 3.81
CA GLU A 236 -43.35 30.89 4.64
C GLU A 236 -44.34 31.33 5.71
N GLU A 237 -44.21 32.55 6.25
CA GLU A 237 -45.15 33.10 7.23
C GLU A 237 -46.56 33.30 6.64
N GLN A 238 -46.67 33.61 5.33
CA GLN A 238 -47.98 33.79 4.68
C GLN A 238 -48.74 32.46 4.45
N LYS A 239 -48.06 31.30 4.38
CA LYS A 239 -48.73 30.01 4.17
C LYS A 239 -49.28 29.35 5.44
N LYS A 240 -48.87 29.77 6.65
CA LYS A 240 -49.33 29.20 7.93
C LYS A 240 -50.61 29.84 8.51
N SER A 241 -51.19 30.85 7.87
CA SER A 241 -52.39 31.56 8.38
C SER A 241 -53.74 31.20 7.70
N GLY A 242 -53.81 30.10 6.93
CA GLY A 242 -55.04 29.65 6.26
C GLY A 242 -55.64 28.36 6.82
N LYS A 243 -56.84 28.47 7.41
CA LYS A 243 -57.80 27.41 7.87
C LYS A 243 -57.57 26.74 9.23
N LYS A 244 -58.26 27.28 10.25
CA LYS A 244 -58.83 26.50 11.36
C LYS A 244 -60.36 26.53 11.31
N GLY A 245 -60.96 25.34 11.30
CA GLY A 245 -62.16 25.03 12.08
C GLY A 245 -63.53 25.16 11.41
N PHE A 246 -64.06 24.04 10.90
CA PHE A 246 -65.44 23.61 11.20
C PHE A 246 -65.53 22.08 11.04
N GLY A 247 -65.38 21.37 12.16
CA GLY A 247 -65.62 19.93 12.24
C GLY A 247 -67.13 19.68 12.34
N SER A 248 -67.70 19.02 11.34
CA SER A 248 -69.04 18.44 11.43
C SER A 248 -68.90 16.94 11.67
N LEU A 249 -69.34 16.52 12.85
CA LEU A 249 -69.66 15.15 13.23
C LEU A 249 -70.82 14.63 12.37
N PHE A 250 -70.62 13.56 11.60
CA PHE A 250 -71.60 12.55 11.13
C PHE A 250 -70.79 11.55 10.27
N GLY A 251 -70.82 10.22 10.34
CA GLY A 251 -71.56 9.19 11.06
C GLY A 251 -71.11 7.82 10.49
N LEU A 252 -71.34 6.75 11.26
CA LEU A 252 -71.39 5.32 10.88
C LEU A 252 -71.67 5.05 9.37
N LYS A 253 -71.16 4.01 8.69
CA LYS A 253 -71.14 2.57 9.06
C LYS A 253 -70.52 1.76 7.90
N LYS A 254 -69.96 0.60 8.26
CA LYS A 254 -69.65 -0.62 7.48
C LYS A 254 -68.55 -0.55 6.42
#